data_AF-A0A7Y7E8H2-F1
#
_entry.id   AF-A0A7Y7E8H2-F1
#
_cell.length_a   1.000
_cell.length_b   1.000
_cell.length_c   1.000
_cell.angle_alpha   90.00
_cell.angle_beta   90.00
_cell.angle_gamma   90.00
#
_symmetry.space_group_name_H-M   'P 1'
#
loop_
_entity.id
_entity.type
_entity.pdbx_description
1 polymer ?
#
loop_
_entity_poly.entity_id
_entity_poly.type
_entity_poly.pdbx_seq_one_letter_code
_entity_poly.pdbx_strand_id
1 'polypeptide(L)'
;MTITPTSQRTRLLIRQARATAQTPLEHLDQQHWNETAVTFQHQLKACRVAGACTELLERLGYPQRAAAQLVPVLHHFEALVYRTDGDLEEHQRGGAGPKGGGREGIDAILAAYGLSHDTAIDTELDTLVRYAQTETRIMQGRLPLTAELIRETCYSRSAHIRLLLRFALRLADLSVDEEFMSLARHVFARDEVVADCVGYEQDVRDDSFNTLRLHAHLHGPHKAADAQRALAAHILHELHTGLARANRPALVRFGNAFLPRPATIGARHHTPDSRMSLARRLAPLTALRRHTCRQAGRTARLTMVAVPDPRTDTRFQ
;
A
#
# COMPACT_ATOMS: atom_id res chain seq x y z
N MET A 1 9.43 5.65 -40.23
CA MET A 1 9.51 5.50 -38.76
C MET A 1 8.14 5.81 -38.16
N THR A 2 7.35 4.77 -37.91
CA THR A 2 6.05 4.89 -37.25
C THR A 2 6.26 5.10 -35.76
N ILE A 3 5.95 6.32 -35.30
CA ILE A 3 5.97 6.70 -33.89
C ILE A 3 4.86 5.91 -33.19
N THR A 4 5.22 5.04 -32.24
CA THR A 4 4.26 4.22 -31.49
C THR A 4 3.31 5.13 -30.67
N PRO A 5 2.00 4.81 -30.60
CA PRO A 5 0.98 5.63 -29.92
C PRO A 5 1.32 6.00 -28.46
N THR A 6 2.10 5.15 -27.79
CA THR A 6 2.58 5.35 -26.42
C THR A 6 3.41 6.63 -26.25
N SER A 7 4.14 7.06 -27.29
CA SER A 7 5.04 8.21 -27.19
C SER A 7 4.32 9.57 -27.29
N GLN A 8 3.17 9.66 -27.98
CA GLN A 8 2.37 10.89 -28.02
C GLN A 8 1.69 11.15 -26.68
N ARG A 9 1.17 10.09 -26.05
CA ARG A 9 0.49 10.16 -24.76
C ARG A 9 1.44 10.51 -23.62
N THR A 10 2.63 9.87 -23.55
CA THR A 10 3.67 10.26 -22.58
C THR A 10 4.15 11.70 -22.79
N ARG A 11 4.24 12.17 -24.03
CA ARG A 11 4.57 13.59 -24.32
C ARG A 11 3.47 14.54 -23.85
N LEU A 12 2.20 14.15 -23.96
CA LEU A 12 1.07 14.94 -23.48
C LEU A 12 1.10 15.09 -21.95
N LEU A 13 1.35 14.00 -21.23
CA LEU A 13 1.45 14.00 -19.76
C LEU A 13 2.65 14.79 -19.26
N ILE A 14 3.82 14.63 -19.88
CA ILE A 14 5.00 15.47 -19.57
C ILE A 14 4.68 16.94 -19.84
N ARG A 15 3.89 17.24 -20.88
CA ARG A 15 3.48 18.61 -21.22
C ARG A 15 2.46 19.15 -20.23
N GLN A 16 1.52 18.35 -19.74
CA GLN A 16 0.57 18.72 -18.69
C GLN A 16 1.27 18.92 -17.35
N ALA A 17 2.12 17.98 -16.92
CA ALA A 17 2.92 18.12 -15.71
C ALA A 17 3.85 19.34 -15.77
N ARG A 18 4.46 19.62 -16.93
CA ARG A 18 5.21 20.85 -17.16
C ARG A 18 4.33 22.09 -17.13
N ALA A 19 3.13 22.05 -17.71
CA ALA A 19 2.20 23.16 -17.67
C ALA A 19 1.78 23.46 -16.22
N THR A 20 1.45 22.44 -15.43
CA THR A 20 1.15 22.58 -14.00
C THR A 20 2.35 23.12 -13.20
N ALA A 21 3.57 22.67 -13.50
CA ALA A 21 4.79 23.18 -12.87
C ALA A 21 5.20 24.60 -13.33
N GLN A 22 4.66 25.05 -14.46
CA GLN A 22 4.87 26.39 -15.02
C GLN A 22 3.74 27.35 -14.68
N THR A 23 2.62 26.86 -14.13
CA THR A 23 1.56 27.71 -13.57
C THR A 23 2.18 28.55 -12.44
N PRO A 24 2.08 29.90 -12.50
CA PRO A 24 2.56 30.75 -11.43
C PRO A 24 1.93 30.32 -10.10
N LEU A 25 2.77 30.06 -9.10
CA LEU A 25 2.35 29.65 -7.76
C LEU A 25 1.42 30.69 -7.10
N GLU A 26 1.45 31.93 -7.60
CA GLU A 26 0.64 33.08 -7.17
C GLU A 26 -0.87 32.89 -7.40
N HIS A 27 -1.29 31.92 -8.21
CA HIS A 27 -2.70 31.60 -8.48
C HIS A 27 -3.19 30.31 -7.79
N LEU A 28 -2.35 29.67 -6.98
CA LEU A 28 -2.79 28.55 -6.16
C LEU A 28 -3.48 29.10 -4.92
N ASP A 29 -4.74 28.74 -4.75
CA ASP A 29 -5.59 29.19 -3.65
C ASP A 29 -4.92 28.88 -2.31
N GLN A 30 -4.53 29.93 -1.57
CA GLN A 30 -3.85 29.79 -0.28
C GLN A 30 -4.76 29.15 0.78
N GLN A 31 -6.08 29.09 0.54
CA GLN A 31 -7.05 28.52 1.49
C GLN A 31 -6.74 27.05 1.86
N HIS A 32 -6.17 26.26 0.95
CA HIS A 32 -5.90 24.84 1.18
C HIS A 32 -4.50 24.53 1.77
N TRP A 33 -3.70 25.55 2.06
CA TRP A 33 -2.33 25.34 2.54
C TRP A 33 -2.27 24.66 3.91
N ASN A 34 -3.16 25.06 4.81
CA ASN A 34 -3.26 24.46 6.15
C ASN A 34 -3.72 23.01 6.07
N GLU A 35 -4.60 22.69 5.12
CA GLU A 35 -5.15 21.35 4.92
C GLU A 35 -4.10 20.39 4.34
N THR A 36 -3.14 20.90 3.56
CA THR A 36 -2.09 20.09 2.93
C THR A 36 -0.73 20.18 3.63
N ALA A 37 -0.60 20.99 4.70
CA ALA A 37 0.67 21.15 5.41
C ALA A 37 1.15 19.86 6.11
N VAL A 38 2.40 19.46 5.86
CA VAL A 38 3.05 18.31 6.51
C VAL A 38 4.42 18.70 7.06
N THR A 39 4.85 18.08 8.16
CA THR A 39 6.18 18.28 8.72
C THR A 39 7.23 17.47 7.96
N PHE A 40 8.51 17.81 8.14
CA PHE A 40 9.61 17.01 7.62
C PHE A 40 9.61 15.57 8.17
N GLN A 41 9.18 15.38 9.42
CA GLN A 41 9.10 14.04 10.01
C GLN A 41 8.03 13.17 9.34
N HIS A 42 6.87 13.74 8.97
CA HIS A 42 5.87 13.04 8.17
C HIS A 42 6.44 12.63 6.80
N GLN A 43 7.22 13.50 6.16
CA GLN A 43 7.87 13.19 4.88
C GLN A 43 8.89 12.04 5.02
N LEU A 44 9.71 12.03 6.09
CA LEU A 44 10.65 10.94 6.34
C LEU A 44 9.96 9.59 6.54
N LYS A 45 8.84 9.56 7.27
CA LYS A 45 8.01 8.34 7.43
C LYS A 45 7.46 7.88 6.07
N ALA A 46 6.98 8.82 5.25
CA ALA A 46 6.43 8.56 3.92
C ALA A 46 7.43 7.98 2.91
N CYS A 47 8.73 8.22 3.08
CA CYS A 47 9.76 7.82 2.11
C CYS A 47 9.72 6.33 1.76
N ARG A 48 9.52 5.47 2.76
CA ARG A 48 9.53 4.02 2.54
C ARG A 48 8.39 3.57 1.63
N VAL A 49 7.17 4.05 1.90
CA VAL A 49 5.96 3.60 1.18
C VAL A 49 5.91 4.20 -0.23
N ALA A 50 6.22 5.49 -0.38
CA ALA A 50 6.29 6.10 -1.70
C ALA A 50 7.42 5.52 -2.57
N GLY A 51 8.56 5.19 -1.96
CA GLY A 51 9.65 4.47 -2.63
C GLY A 51 9.19 3.10 -3.14
N ALA A 52 8.49 2.33 -2.30
CA ALA A 52 7.92 1.04 -2.70
C ALA A 52 6.88 1.18 -3.83
N CYS A 53 6.02 2.20 -3.79
CA CYS A 53 5.06 2.49 -4.87
C CYS A 53 5.77 2.87 -6.18
N THR A 54 6.84 3.67 -6.10
CA THR A 54 7.66 4.03 -7.27
C THR A 54 8.30 2.79 -7.89
N GLU A 55 8.88 1.92 -7.06
CA GLU A 55 9.45 0.64 -7.53
C GLU A 55 8.38 -0.26 -8.16
N LEU A 56 7.16 -0.29 -7.59
CA LEU A 56 6.05 -1.04 -8.17
C LEU A 56 5.65 -0.51 -9.55
N LEU A 57 5.61 0.82 -9.75
CA LEU A 57 5.37 1.41 -11.07
C LEU A 57 6.42 0.97 -12.09
N GLU A 58 7.70 1.04 -11.72
CA GLU A 58 8.81 0.56 -12.56
C GLU A 58 8.63 -0.91 -12.91
N ARG A 59 8.25 -1.72 -11.91
CA ARG A 59 8.01 -3.14 -12.10
C ARG A 59 6.83 -3.43 -13.01
N LEU A 60 5.81 -2.57 -13.01
CA LEU A 60 4.64 -2.65 -13.89
C LEU A 60 4.92 -2.11 -15.31
N GLY A 61 6.14 -1.66 -15.59
CA GLY A 61 6.57 -1.25 -16.92
C GLY A 61 6.60 0.27 -17.12
N TYR A 62 6.39 1.06 -16.07
CA TYR A 62 6.53 2.51 -16.15
C TYR A 62 8.03 2.89 -16.23
N PRO A 63 8.43 3.86 -17.09
CA PRO A 63 9.83 4.24 -17.20
C PRO A 63 10.37 4.79 -15.88
N GLN A 64 11.52 4.29 -15.41
CA GLN A 64 12.16 4.75 -14.16
C GLN A 64 12.30 6.27 -14.05
N ARG A 65 12.77 6.93 -15.12
CA ARG A 65 12.92 8.40 -15.12
C ARG A 65 11.58 9.12 -14.94
N ALA A 66 10.48 8.56 -15.45
CA ALA A 66 9.14 9.11 -15.26
C ALA A 66 8.61 8.77 -13.86
N ALA A 67 8.84 7.55 -13.36
CA ALA A 67 8.48 7.14 -12.01
C ALA A 67 9.13 8.06 -10.95
N ALA A 68 10.42 8.38 -11.13
CA ALA A 68 11.15 9.29 -10.25
C ALA A 68 10.56 10.71 -10.20
N GLN A 69 9.88 11.15 -11.25
CA GLN A 69 9.20 12.46 -11.27
C GLN A 69 7.91 12.46 -10.44
N LEU A 70 7.34 11.30 -10.14
CA LEU A 70 6.15 11.16 -9.29
C LEU A 70 6.51 11.10 -7.80
N VAL A 71 7.77 10.85 -7.45
CA VAL A 71 8.22 10.70 -6.06
C VAL A 71 7.80 11.88 -5.17
N PRO A 72 7.97 13.16 -5.55
CA PRO A 72 7.58 14.28 -4.68
C PRO A 72 6.10 14.27 -4.31
N VAL A 73 5.20 14.02 -5.28
CA VAL A 73 3.76 14.01 -5.03
C VAL A 73 3.33 12.77 -4.25
N LEU A 74 3.92 11.60 -4.52
CA LEU A 74 3.65 10.38 -3.76
C LEU A 74 4.13 10.50 -2.31
N HIS A 75 5.30 11.12 -2.07
CA HIS A 75 5.78 11.45 -0.73
C HIS A 75 4.82 12.37 0.00
N HIS A 76 4.38 13.44 -0.65
CA HIS A 76 3.51 14.42 -0.01
C HIS A 76 2.14 13.82 0.34
N PHE A 77 1.55 13.05 -0.58
CA PHE A 77 0.30 12.32 -0.36
C PHE A 77 0.40 11.39 0.86
N GLU A 78 1.43 10.54 0.89
CA GLU A 78 1.63 9.61 2.01
C GLU A 78 1.97 10.32 3.32
N ALA A 79 2.67 11.46 3.27
CA ALA A 79 2.94 12.26 4.45
C ALA A 79 1.64 12.83 5.08
N LEU A 80 0.61 13.11 4.27
CA LEU A 80 -0.71 13.50 4.79
C LEU A 80 -1.43 12.34 5.47
N VAL A 81 -1.28 11.11 4.94
CA VAL A 81 -1.77 9.90 5.61
C VAL A 81 -1.12 9.79 6.99
N TYR A 82 0.20 9.92 7.09
CA TYR A 82 0.92 9.86 8.38
C TYR A 82 0.59 11.01 9.34
N ARG A 83 0.32 12.22 8.83
CA ARG A 83 -0.17 13.32 9.67
C ARG A 83 -1.52 12.96 10.27
N THR A 84 -2.44 12.47 9.45
CA THR A 84 -3.79 12.07 9.86
C THR A 84 -3.75 10.95 10.89
N ASP A 85 -2.85 9.99 10.70
CA ASP A 85 -2.57 8.90 11.64
C ASP A 85 -2.06 9.44 12.99
N GLY A 86 -1.11 10.37 12.98
CA GLY A 86 -0.60 11.01 14.20
C GLY A 86 -1.69 11.80 14.97
N ASP A 87 -2.53 12.56 14.26
CA ASP A 87 -3.66 13.27 14.88
C ASP A 87 -4.67 12.30 15.51
N LEU A 88 -4.88 11.14 14.88
CA LEU A 88 -5.74 10.08 15.38
C LEU A 88 -5.16 9.44 16.65
N GLU A 89 -3.88 9.09 16.63
CA GLU A 89 -3.19 8.53 17.81
C GLU A 89 -3.19 9.52 18.99
N GLU A 90 -2.99 10.83 18.74
CA GLU A 90 -3.08 11.86 19.78
C GLU A 90 -4.48 11.87 20.42
N HIS A 91 -5.52 11.82 19.59
CA HIS A 91 -6.90 11.74 20.08
C HIS A 91 -7.17 10.46 20.89
N GLN A 92 -6.65 9.31 20.45
CA GLN A 92 -6.79 8.03 21.15
C GLN A 92 -6.18 8.07 22.56
N ARG A 93 -5.08 8.82 22.75
CA ARG A 93 -4.41 9.04 24.04
C ARG A 93 -5.12 10.08 24.94
N GLY A 94 -6.31 10.54 24.56
CA GLY A 94 -7.08 11.53 25.30
C GLY A 94 -6.71 12.98 25.01
N GLY A 95 -5.93 13.23 23.95
CA GLY A 95 -5.66 14.56 23.42
C GLY A 95 -6.89 15.18 22.74
N ALA A 96 -6.71 16.38 22.20
CA ALA A 96 -7.74 17.03 21.39
C ALA A 96 -8.17 16.11 20.24
N GLY A 97 -9.44 16.17 19.84
CA GLY A 97 -9.95 15.46 18.66
C GLY A 97 -9.08 15.69 17.41
N PRO A 98 -9.10 14.79 16.43
CA PRO A 98 -8.40 15.02 15.17
C PRO A 98 -8.80 16.40 14.65
N LYS A 99 -7.81 17.24 14.35
CA LYS A 99 -8.02 18.69 14.10
C LYS A 99 -8.77 18.99 12.78
N GLY A 100 -9.40 17.98 12.17
CA GLY A 100 -9.92 18.02 10.81
C GLY A 100 -8.78 18.17 9.79
N GLY A 101 -9.04 17.87 8.51
CA GLY A 101 -8.11 18.21 7.43
C GLY A 101 -7.36 17.03 6.81
N GLY A 102 -7.43 15.82 7.37
CA GLY A 102 -6.77 14.65 6.80
C GLY A 102 -7.35 14.25 5.44
N ARG A 103 -8.67 14.04 5.40
CA ARG A 103 -9.41 13.72 4.17
C ARG A 103 -9.45 14.93 3.24
N GLU A 104 -9.72 16.11 3.78
CA GLU A 104 -9.81 17.36 3.01
C GLU A 104 -8.49 17.68 2.30
N GLY A 105 -7.35 17.50 2.98
CA GLY A 105 -6.03 17.67 2.38
C GLY A 105 -5.75 16.66 1.26
N ILE A 106 -6.17 15.40 1.43
CA ILE A 106 -6.05 14.40 0.36
C ILE A 106 -6.99 14.75 -0.81
N ASP A 107 -8.23 15.16 -0.56
CA ASP A 107 -9.19 15.57 -1.59
C ASP A 107 -8.70 16.79 -2.37
N ALA A 108 -8.06 17.76 -1.69
CA ALA A 108 -7.45 18.92 -2.32
C ALA A 108 -6.32 18.50 -3.30
N ILE A 109 -5.47 17.54 -2.91
CA ILE A 109 -4.47 16.96 -3.82
C ILE A 109 -5.16 16.28 -5.00
N LEU A 110 -6.14 15.41 -4.75
CA LEU A 110 -6.84 14.71 -5.82
C LEU A 110 -7.51 15.68 -6.79
N ALA A 111 -8.12 16.76 -6.29
CA ALA A 111 -8.68 17.83 -7.10
C ALA A 111 -7.64 18.53 -7.97
N ALA A 112 -6.46 18.85 -7.43
CA ALA A 112 -5.38 19.45 -8.18
C ALA A 112 -4.88 18.57 -9.36
N TYR A 113 -5.09 17.25 -9.28
CA TYR A 113 -4.77 16.30 -10.35
C TYR A 113 -5.99 15.87 -11.18
N GLY A 114 -7.17 16.47 -10.97
CA GLY A 114 -8.40 16.14 -11.70
C GLY A 114 -8.99 14.77 -11.36
N LEU A 115 -8.75 14.28 -10.15
CA LEU A 115 -9.15 12.95 -9.67
C LEU A 115 -10.26 12.96 -8.60
N SER A 116 -10.93 14.10 -8.37
CA SER A 116 -12.00 14.26 -7.36
C SER A 116 -13.22 13.35 -7.52
N HIS A 117 -13.34 12.66 -8.65
CA HIS A 117 -14.47 11.78 -8.96
C HIS A 117 -14.02 10.36 -9.35
N ASP A 118 -12.78 9.99 -9.03
CA ASP A 118 -12.31 8.63 -9.22
C ASP A 118 -12.89 7.72 -8.13
N THR A 119 -13.98 7.02 -8.47
CA THR A 119 -14.72 6.16 -7.55
C THR A 119 -13.88 5.07 -6.89
N ALA A 120 -12.82 4.61 -7.55
CA ALA A 120 -11.95 3.57 -7.01
C ALA A 120 -10.96 4.13 -5.98
N ILE A 121 -10.50 5.38 -6.18
CA ILE A 121 -9.72 6.13 -5.18
C ILE A 121 -10.61 6.46 -3.98
N ASP A 122 -11.83 6.96 -4.21
CA ASP A 122 -12.79 7.27 -3.15
C ASP A 122 -13.11 6.07 -2.27
N THR A 123 -13.28 4.89 -2.88
CA THR A 123 -13.54 3.65 -2.15
C THR A 123 -12.40 3.28 -1.18
N GLU A 124 -11.14 3.47 -1.58
CA GLU A 124 -10.00 3.20 -0.68
C GLU A 124 -9.89 4.27 0.42
N LEU A 125 -10.19 5.53 0.11
CA LEU A 125 -10.24 6.58 1.13
C LEU A 125 -11.34 6.33 2.16
N ASP A 126 -12.53 5.94 1.73
CA ASP A 126 -13.61 5.57 2.65
C ASP A 126 -13.22 4.36 3.51
N THR A 127 -12.43 3.44 2.93
CA THR A 127 -11.87 2.31 3.68
C THR A 127 -10.90 2.77 4.76
N LEU A 128 -10.04 3.76 4.47
CA LEU A 128 -9.15 4.36 5.48
C LEU A 128 -9.91 5.08 6.58
N VAL A 129 -10.96 5.84 6.25
CA VAL A 129 -11.80 6.51 7.25
C VAL A 129 -12.49 5.48 8.15
N ARG A 130 -13.09 4.44 7.58
CA ARG A 130 -13.69 3.33 8.36
C ARG A 130 -12.66 2.60 9.21
N TYR A 131 -11.46 2.38 8.68
CA TYR A 131 -10.34 1.78 9.41
C TYR A 131 -9.98 2.62 10.63
N ALA A 132 -9.72 3.92 10.47
CA ALA A 132 -9.37 4.83 11.56
C ALA A 132 -10.43 4.84 12.68
N GLN A 133 -11.71 4.83 12.31
CA GLN A 133 -12.82 4.73 13.27
C GLN A 133 -12.83 3.38 14.01
N THR A 134 -12.59 2.29 13.28
CA THR A 134 -12.59 0.93 13.84
C THR A 134 -11.40 0.74 14.78
N GLU A 135 -10.20 1.13 14.35
CA GLU A 135 -8.98 1.14 15.15
C GLU A 135 -9.16 1.94 16.44
N THR A 136 -9.68 3.16 16.35
CA THR A 136 -9.95 4.00 17.52
C THR A 136 -10.87 3.30 18.52
N ARG A 137 -11.94 2.67 18.04
CA ARG A 137 -12.88 1.94 18.91
C ARG A 137 -12.25 0.68 19.52
N ILE A 138 -11.37 -0.01 18.79
CA ILE A 138 -10.59 -1.14 19.32
C ILE A 138 -9.66 -0.66 20.44
N MET A 139 -8.83 0.36 20.15
CA MET A 139 -7.84 0.89 21.09
C MET A 139 -8.48 1.47 22.37
N GLN A 140 -9.68 2.02 22.26
CA GLN A 140 -10.47 2.52 23.40
C GLN A 140 -11.27 1.42 24.14
N GLY A 141 -11.16 0.15 23.74
CA GLY A 141 -11.94 -0.95 24.34
C GLY A 141 -13.45 -0.87 24.09
N ARG A 142 -13.89 -0.08 23.11
CA ARG A 142 -15.31 0.16 22.76
C ARG A 142 -15.85 -0.83 21.71
N LEU A 143 -15.00 -1.72 21.20
CA LEU A 143 -15.38 -2.75 20.25
C LEU A 143 -14.80 -4.10 20.71
N PRO A 144 -15.64 -5.14 20.91
CA PRO A 144 -15.15 -6.44 21.36
C PRO A 144 -14.27 -7.08 20.28
N LEU A 145 -13.10 -7.56 20.67
CA LEU A 145 -12.17 -8.22 19.78
C LEU A 145 -12.71 -9.57 19.32
N THR A 146 -12.61 -9.83 18.02
CA THR A 146 -12.89 -11.14 17.41
C THR A 146 -11.81 -11.44 16.38
N ALA A 147 -11.62 -12.72 16.04
CA ALA A 147 -10.67 -13.10 14.99
C ALA A 147 -11.03 -12.48 13.63
N GLU A 148 -12.32 -12.34 13.34
CA GLU A 148 -12.81 -11.70 12.11
C GLU A 148 -12.47 -10.21 12.08
N LEU A 149 -12.73 -9.50 13.19
CA LEU A 149 -12.40 -8.08 13.29
C LEU A 149 -10.89 -7.83 13.10
N ILE A 150 -10.02 -8.63 13.72
CA ILE A 150 -8.56 -8.50 13.54
C ILE A 150 -8.19 -8.69 12.06
N ARG A 151 -8.78 -9.69 11.40
CA ARG A 151 -8.56 -9.97 9.98
C ARG A 151 -9.03 -8.83 9.07
N GLU A 152 -10.25 -8.34 9.26
CA GLU A 152 -10.80 -7.22 8.49
C GLU A 152 -9.97 -5.94 8.68
N THR A 153 -9.54 -5.69 9.91
CA THR A 153 -8.72 -4.52 10.26
C THR A 153 -7.34 -4.60 9.61
N CYS A 154 -6.71 -5.78 9.56
CA CYS A 154 -5.46 -6.00 8.83
C CYS A 154 -5.57 -5.69 7.33
N TYR A 155 -6.66 -6.10 6.68
CA TYR A 155 -6.92 -5.75 5.28
C TYR A 155 -7.21 -4.26 5.05
N SER A 156 -7.91 -3.65 6.01
CA SER A 156 -8.33 -2.25 5.91
C SER A 156 -7.14 -1.32 6.16
N ARG A 157 -6.24 -1.66 7.09
CA ARG A 157 -5.00 -0.90 7.37
C ARG A 157 -4.18 -0.67 6.11
N SER A 158 -3.98 -1.72 5.32
CA SER A 158 -3.22 -1.64 4.05
C SER A 158 -3.92 -0.87 2.91
N ALA A 159 -5.07 -0.23 3.15
CA ALA A 159 -5.76 0.60 2.15
C ALA A 159 -4.94 1.81 1.71
N HIS A 160 -4.07 2.37 2.57
CA HIS A 160 -3.25 3.52 2.19
C HIS A 160 -2.26 3.17 1.06
N ILE A 161 -1.66 1.98 1.10
CA ILE A 161 -0.77 1.50 0.03
C ILE A 161 -1.55 1.32 -1.28
N ARG A 162 -2.78 0.80 -1.21
CA ARG A 162 -3.64 0.62 -2.39
C ARG A 162 -4.08 1.96 -2.97
N LEU A 163 -4.49 2.89 -2.12
CA LEU A 163 -4.82 4.27 -2.47
C LEU A 163 -3.64 4.95 -3.16
N LEU A 164 -2.44 4.89 -2.56
CA LEU A 164 -1.23 5.48 -3.12
C LEU A 164 -0.85 4.84 -4.45
N LEU A 165 -0.98 3.51 -4.59
CA LEU A 165 -0.73 2.82 -5.86
C LEU A 165 -1.75 3.20 -6.93
N ARG A 166 -3.05 3.31 -6.61
CA ARG A 166 -4.08 3.77 -7.55
C ARG A 166 -3.78 5.18 -8.02
N PHE A 167 -3.48 6.08 -7.10
CA PHE A 167 -3.08 7.44 -7.39
C PHE A 167 -1.84 7.47 -8.30
N ALA A 168 -0.79 6.71 -7.96
CA ALA A 168 0.42 6.59 -8.77
C ALA A 168 0.13 6.06 -10.19
N LEU A 169 -0.74 5.06 -10.33
CA LEU A 169 -1.16 4.52 -11.64
C LEU A 169 -1.94 5.56 -12.45
N ARG A 170 -2.79 6.38 -11.82
CA ARG A 170 -3.50 7.47 -12.51
C ARG A 170 -2.55 8.56 -12.98
N LEU A 171 -1.61 9.00 -12.14
CA LEU A 171 -0.57 9.96 -12.54
C LEU A 171 0.33 9.42 -13.67
N ALA A 172 0.57 8.11 -13.65
CA ALA A 172 1.30 7.41 -14.71
C ALA A 172 0.44 7.14 -15.96
N ASP A 173 -0.84 7.47 -15.93
CA ASP A 173 -1.85 7.21 -16.96
C ASP A 173 -1.88 5.73 -17.40
N LEU A 174 -1.71 4.86 -16.41
CA LEU A 174 -1.80 3.42 -16.56
C LEU A 174 -3.20 2.98 -16.15
N SER A 175 -3.77 2.04 -16.92
CA SER A 175 -5.03 1.41 -16.56
C SER A 175 -4.89 0.70 -15.21
N VAL A 176 -5.81 0.98 -14.29
CA VAL A 176 -5.95 0.21 -13.06
C VAL A 176 -6.65 -1.11 -13.41
N ASP A 177 -5.98 -2.21 -13.14
CA ASP A 177 -6.51 -3.56 -13.33
C ASP A 177 -7.05 -4.02 -11.97
N GLU A 178 -8.37 -4.01 -11.81
CA GLU A 178 -9.02 -4.29 -10.52
C GLU A 178 -8.76 -5.71 -10.02
N GLU A 179 -8.59 -6.67 -10.93
CA GLU A 179 -8.25 -8.04 -10.56
C GLU A 179 -6.80 -8.13 -10.06
N PHE A 180 -5.88 -7.38 -10.66
CA PHE A 180 -4.53 -7.19 -10.08
C PHE A 180 -4.58 -6.49 -8.72
N MET A 181 -5.40 -5.44 -8.54
CA MET A 181 -5.54 -4.74 -7.26
C MET A 181 -6.10 -5.67 -6.17
N SER A 182 -7.05 -6.53 -6.51
CA SER A 182 -7.59 -7.57 -5.64
C SER A 182 -6.50 -8.56 -5.18
N LEU A 183 -5.62 -9.00 -6.08
CA LEU A 183 -4.48 -9.84 -5.71
C LEU A 183 -3.46 -9.09 -4.84
N ALA A 184 -3.14 -7.84 -5.19
CA ALA A 184 -2.17 -7.01 -4.49
C ALA A 184 -2.60 -6.71 -3.04
N ARG A 185 -3.92 -6.58 -2.79
CA ARG A 185 -4.49 -6.40 -1.45
C ARG A 185 -3.98 -7.46 -0.46
N HIS A 186 -3.88 -8.72 -0.87
CA HIS A 186 -3.38 -9.79 0.01
C HIS A 186 -1.89 -9.65 0.30
N VAL A 187 -1.09 -9.20 -0.66
CA VAL A 187 0.33 -8.94 -0.45
C VAL A 187 0.52 -7.81 0.56
N PHE A 188 -0.24 -6.72 0.42
CA PHE A 188 -0.15 -5.59 1.34
C PHE A 188 -0.64 -5.94 2.75
N ALA A 189 -1.74 -6.66 2.90
CA ALA A 189 -2.19 -7.14 4.21
C ALA A 189 -1.16 -8.06 4.87
N ARG A 190 -0.49 -8.93 4.09
CA ARG A 190 0.63 -9.73 4.61
C ARG A 190 1.80 -8.85 5.02
N ASP A 191 2.12 -7.80 4.27
CA ASP A 191 3.18 -6.86 4.60
C ASP A 191 2.86 -6.09 5.92
N GLU A 192 1.58 -5.85 6.25
CA GLU A 192 1.18 -5.34 7.59
C GLU A 192 1.48 -6.34 8.71
N VAL A 193 1.13 -7.62 8.52
CA VAL A 193 1.46 -8.68 9.50
C VAL A 193 2.97 -8.77 9.74
N VAL A 194 3.78 -8.55 8.69
CA VAL A 194 5.24 -8.52 8.82
C VAL A 194 5.68 -7.32 9.63
N ALA A 195 5.15 -6.14 9.30
CA ALA A 195 5.46 -4.91 10.02
C ALA A 195 5.15 -5.07 11.51
N ASP A 196 4.01 -5.66 11.85
CA ASP A 196 3.62 -5.90 13.24
C ASP A 196 4.53 -6.90 13.96
N CYS A 197 4.99 -7.94 13.27
CA CYS A 197 5.95 -8.89 13.86
C CYS A 197 7.33 -8.26 14.08
N VAL A 198 7.78 -7.38 13.17
CA VAL A 198 9.10 -6.72 13.26
C VAL A 198 9.06 -5.57 14.26
N GLY A 199 7.96 -4.80 14.29
CA GLY A 199 7.76 -3.62 15.13
C GLY A 199 7.22 -3.93 16.52
N TYR A 200 6.86 -5.19 16.81
CA TYR A 200 6.10 -5.59 18.00
C TYR A 200 6.57 -4.93 19.30
N GLU A 201 7.86 -4.99 19.63
CA GLU A 201 8.39 -4.42 20.88
C GLU A 201 8.24 -2.90 20.96
N GLN A 202 8.36 -2.19 19.84
CA GLN A 202 8.17 -0.74 19.78
C GLN A 202 6.68 -0.40 19.87
N ASP A 203 5.83 -1.06 19.09
CA ASP A 203 4.38 -0.79 19.07
C ASP A 203 3.74 -1.06 20.43
N VAL A 204 4.19 -2.12 21.10
CA VAL A 204 3.83 -2.44 22.48
C VAL A 204 4.23 -1.27 23.40
N ARG A 205 5.49 -0.80 23.35
CA ARG A 205 5.95 0.33 24.18
C ARG A 205 5.17 1.62 23.95
N ASP A 206 4.81 1.91 22.71
CA ASP A 206 4.12 3.15 22.31
C ASP A 206 2.60 3.09 22.50
N ASP A 207 2.09 1.96 23.00
CA ASP A 207 0.67 1.64 23.11
C ASP A 207 -0.08 1.72 21.78
N SER A 208 0.62 1.41 20.68
CA SER A 208 0.09 1.46 19.32
C SER A 208 -0.66 0.19 18.94
N PHE A 209 -1.43 0.29 17.85
CA PHE A 209 -2.13 -0.83 17.24
C PHE A 209 -1.13 -1.85 16.67
N ASN A 210 -1.33 -3.12 16.99
CA ASN A 210 -0.52 -4.23 16.48
C ASN A 210 -1.34 -5.53 16.53
N THR A 211 -1.47 -6.27 15.41
CA THR A 211 -2.36 -7.44 15.36
C THR A 211 -1.89 -8.59 16.26
N LEU A 212 -0.57 -8.76 16.47
CA LEU A 212 -0.06 -9.77 17.41
C LEU A 212 -0.45 -9.41 18.85
N ARG A 213 -0.37 -8.12 19.21
CA ARG A 213 -0.85 -7.63 20.49
C ARG A 213 -2.36 -7.87 20.66
N LEU A 214 -3.17 -7.65 19.62
CA LEU A 214 -4.60 -7.95 19.67
C LEU A 214 -4.88 -9.45 19.86
N HIS A 215 -4.11 -10.32 19.20
CA HIS A 215 -4.21 -11.76 19.44
C HIS A 215 -3.80 -12.18 20.85
N ALA A 216 -2.83 -11.49 21.47
CA ALA A 216 -2.48 -11.70 22.88
C ALA A 216 -3.62 -11.35 23.82
N HIS A 217 -4.34 -10.24 23.57
CA HIS A 217 -5.54 -9.90 24.33
C HIS A 217 -6.68 -10.91 24.12
N LEU A 218 -6.89 -11.36 22.88
CA LEU A 218 -8.02 -12.22 22.53
C LEU A 218 -7.83 -13.69 22.95
N HIS A 219 -6.62 -14.23 22.78
CA HIS A 219 -6.35 -15.67 22.96
C HIS A 219 -5.40 -15.99 24.12
N GLY A 220 -4.85 -14.97 24.77
CA GLY A 220 -3.75 -15.08 25.72
C GLY A 220 -2.37 -15.16 25.03
N PRO A 221 -1.30 -14.78 25.74
CA PRO A 221 0.06 -14.69 25.17
C PRO A 221 0.58 -16.03 24.63
N HIS A 222 0.16 -17.15 25.22
CA HIS A 222 0.58 -18.49 24.78
C HIS A 222 0.06 -18.89 23.39
N LYS A 223 -1.10 -18.36 22.97
CA LYS A 223 -1.74 -18.73 21.69
C LYS A 223 -1.63 -17.63 20.64
N ALA A 224 -1.18 -16.45 21.02
CA ALA A 224 -1.13 -15.28 20.13
C ALA A 224 -0.21 -15.48 18.93
N ALA A 225 0.97 -16.08 19.14
CA ALA A 225 1.88 -16.37 18.04
C ALA A 225 1.27 -17.34 17.01
N ASP A 226 0.56 -18.38 17.49
CA ASP A 226 -0.12 -19.33 16.60
C ASP A 226 -1.30 -18.69 15.88
N ALA A 227 -2.06 -17.81 16.55
CA ALA A 227 -3.15 -17.06 15.94
C ALA A 227 -2.65 -16.09 14.85
N GLN A 228 -1.54 -15.37 15.10
CA GLN A 228 -0.91 -14.50 14.10
C GLN A 228 -0.38 -15.30 12.90
N ARG A 229 0.18 -16.50 13.13
CA ARG A 229 0.56 -17.41 12.04
C ARG A 229 -0.66 -17.88 11.25
N ALA A 230 -1.75 -18.21 11.92
CA ALA A 230 -2.99 -18.60 11.26
C ALA A 230 -3.56 -17.48 10.39
N LEU A 231 -3.52 -16.22 10.87
CA LEU A 231 -3.90 -15.04 10.08
C LEU A 231 -3.03 -14.91 8.83
N ALA A 232 -1.71 -14.98 8.97
CA ALA A 232 -0.79 -14.92 7.82
C ALA A 232 -1.05 -16.05 6.81
N ALA A 233 -1.26 -17.28 7.29
CA ALA A 233 -1.58 -18.43 6.45
C ALA A 233 -2.91 -18.26 5.71
N HIS A 234 -3.93 -17.70 6.38
CA HIS A 234 -5.22 -17.39 5.76
C HIS A 234 -5.08 -16.39 4.60
N ILE A 235 -4.35 -15.28 4.82
CA ILE A 235 -4.10 -14.26 3.79
C ILE A 235 -3.39 -14.88 2.57
N LEU A 236 -2.37 -15.71 2.81
CA LEU A 236 -1.65 -16.40 1.74
C LEU A 236 -2.54 -17.42 1.01
N HIS A 237 -3.43 -18.11 1.72
CA HIS A 237 -4.40 -19.01 1.11
C HIS A 237 -5.39 -18.28 0.20
N GLU A 238 -5.90 -17.12 0.63
CA GLU A 238 -6.77 -16.26 -0.20
C GLU A 238 -6.03 -15.77 -1.44
N LEU A 239 -4.77 -15.32 -1.30
CA LEU A 239 -3.92 -14.96 -2.43
C LEU A 239 -3.76 -16.12 -3.42
N HIS A 240 -3.42 -17.32 -2.93
CA HIS A 240 -3.26 -18.50 -3.79
C HIS A 240 -4.55 -18.87 -4.52
N THR A 241 -5.69 -18.76 -3.85
CA THR A 241 -7.02 -18.99 -4.44
C THR A 241 -7.31 -17.96 -5.53
N GLY A 242 -7.02 -16.68 -5.28
CA GLY A 242 -7.12 -15.60 -6.26
C GLY A 242 -6.25 -15.86 -7.48
N LEU A 243 -4.96 -16.16 -7.28
CA LEU A 243 -4.02 -16.48 -8.36
C LEU A 243 -4.47 -17.67 -9.21
N ALA A 244 -5.07 -18.69 -8.59
CA ALA A 244 -5.58 -19.87 -9.29
C ALA A 244 -6.79 -19.56 -10.20
N ARG A 245 -7.50 -18.46 -9.95
CA ARG A 245 -8.67 -18.03 -10.75
C ARG A 245 -8.37 -16.84 -11.65
N ALA A 246 -7.24 -16.17 -11.42
CA ALA A 246 -6.94 -14.91 -12.05
C ALA A 246 -6.84 -14.98 -13.58
N ASN A 247 -7.25 -13.89 -14.22
CA ASN A 247 -7.11 -13.66 -15.65
C ASN A 247 -5.64 -13.45 -16.05
N ARG A 248 -5.35 -13.53 -17.35
CA ARG A 248 -3.98 -13.38 -17.88
C ARG A 248 -3.38 -11.99 -17.57
N PRO A 249 -4.04 -10.86 -17.87
CA PRO A 249 -3.53 -9.53 -17.51
C PRO A 249 -3.09 -9.40 -16.04
N ALA A 250 -3.95 -9.79 -15.11
CA ALA A 250 -3.69 -9.72 -13.68
C ALA A 250 -2.51 -10.60 -13.26
N LEU A 251 -2.43 -11.83 -13.78
CA LEU A 251 -1.29 -12.73 -13.52
C LEU A 251 0.04 -12.18 -14.04
N VAL A 252 0.05 -11.56 -15.23
CA VAL A 252 1.25 -10.93 -15.79
C VAL A 252 1.68 -9.75 -14.91
N ARG A 253 0.74 -8.87 -14.53
CA ARG A 253 1.02 -7.71 -13.66
C ARG A 253 1.51 -8.15 -12.28
N PHE A 254 0.83 -9.12 -11.66
CA PHE A 254 1.22 -9.69 -10.37
C PHE A 254 2.63 -10.28 -10.43
N GLY A 255 2.91 -11.10 -11.45
CA GLY A 255 4.23 -11.68 -11.64
C GLY A 255 5.31 -10.62 -11.81
N ASN A 256 5.02 -9.52 -12.52
CA ASN A 256 5.97 -8.43 -12.74
C ASN A 256 6.23 -7.63 -11.47
N ALA A 257 5.20 -7.41 -10.66
CA ALA A 257 5.24 -6.62 -9.43
C ALA A 257 5.88 -7.35 -8.25
N PHE A 258 5.51 -8.61 -8.00
CA PHE A 258 5.78 -9.26 -6.71
C PHE A 258 6.69 -10.48 -6.77
N LEU A 259 6.85 -11.11 -7.94
CA LEU A 259 7.68 -12.31 -8.05
C LEU A 259 9.16 -11.95 -8.29
N PRO A 260 10.10 -12.79 -7.81
CA PRO A 260 11.51 -12.64 -8.08
C PRO A 260 11.79 -12.54 -9.57
N ARG A 261 12.70 -11.64 -9.93
CA ARG A 261 13.32 -11.64 -11.25
C ARG A 261 14.59 -12.49 -11.16
N PRO A 262 14.89 -13.34 -12.17
CA PRO A 262 16.23 -13.90 -12.27
C PRO A 262 17.22 -12.74 -12.31
N ALA A 263 18.19 -12.75 -11.40
CA ALA A 263 19.24 -11.74 -11.38
C ALA A 263 19.98 -11.80 -12.71
N THR A 264 19.76 -10.80 -13.56
CA THR A 264 20.59 -10.61 -14.76
C THR A 264 21.93 -10.06 -14.27
N ILE A 265 22.99 -10.87 -14.43
CA ILE A 265 24.36 -10.50 -14.09
C ILE A 265 24.67 -9.17 -14.78
N GLY A 266 24.93 -8.12 -13.99
CA GLY A 266 25.35 -6.80 -14.47
C GLY A 266 24.29 -5.70 -14.51
N ALA A 267 23.00 -5.98 -14.25
CA ALA A 267 21.97 -4.94 -14.25
C ALA A 267 21.93 -4.20 -12.90
N ARG A 268 22.73 -3.14 -12.74
CA ARG A 268 22.58 -2.14 -11.65
C ARG A 268 21.34 -1.24 -11.81
N HIS A 269 20.46 -1.54 -12.77
CA HIS A 269 19.34 -0.68 -13.14
C HIS A 269 18.05 -1.50 -13.28
N HIS A 270 17.01 -1.05 -12.58
CA HIS A 270 15.66 -1.61 -12.54
C HIS A 270 14.88 -1.32 -13.84
N THR A 271 15.46 -1.57 -15.01
CA THR A 271 14.68 -1.54 -16.26
C THR A 271 13.72 -2.73 -16.28
N PRO A 272 12.42 -2.54 -16.55
CA PRO A 272 11.50 -3.64 -16.73
C PRO A 272 12.02 -4.56 -17.85
N ASP A 273 12.30 -5.82 -17.51
CA ASP A 273 12.74 -6.80 -18.50
C ASP A 273 11.57 -7.12 -19.43
N SER A 274 11.56 -6.44 -20.57
CA SER A 274 10.57 -6.60 -21.63
C SER A 274 10.48 -8.05 -22.10
N ARG A 275 11.57 -8.83 -21.99
CA ARG A 275 11.60 -10.26 -22.35
C ARG A 275 10.80 -11.10 -21.36
N MET A 276 10.91 -10.84 -20.06
CA MET A 276 10.10 -11.55 -19.05
C MET A 276 8.61 -11.21 -19.16
N SER A 277 8.28 -9.93 -19.38
CA SER A 277 6.90 -9.52 -19.60
C SER A 277 6.33 -10.17 -20.87
N LEU A 278 7.10 -10.24 -21.95
CA LEU A 278 6.70 -10.92 -23.18
C LEU A 278 6.54 -12.43 -22.96
N ALA A 279 7.49 -13.09 -22.29
CA ALA A 279 7.43 -14.52 -21.99
C ALA A 279 6.17 -14.88 -21.19
N ARG A 280 5.81 -14.09 -20.17
CA ARG A 280 4.58 -14.28 -19.39
C ARG A 280 3.33 -14.06 -20.22
N ARG A 281 3.34 -13.07 -21.13
CA ARG A 281 2.22 -12.80 -22.06
C ARG A 281 2.03 -13.92 -23.08
N LEU A 282 3.10 -14.58 -23.52
CA LEU A 282 3.05 -15.64 -24.51
C LEU A 282 2.84 -17.05 -23.91
N ALA A 283 3.14 -17.26 -22.64
CA ALA A 283 2.96 -18.56 -21.99
C ALA A 283 1.49 -19.03 -22.02
N PRO A 284 1.19 -20.33 -22.15
CA PRO A 284 -0.16 -20.84 -21.95
C PRO A 284 -0.71 -20.41 -20.57
N LEU A 285 -1.99 -20.03 -20.48
CA LEU A 285 -2.56 -19.48 -19.23
C LEU A 285 -2.41 -20.47 -18.06
N THR A 286 -2.61 -21.75 -18.33
CA THR A 286 -2.41 -22.83 -17.35
C THR A 286 -0.97 -22.91 -16.86
N ALA A 287 0.02 -22.69 -17.73
CA ALA A 287 1.43 -22.65 -17.38
C ALA A 287 1.79 -21.38 -16.59
N LEU A 288 1.30 -20.21 -17.03
CA LEU A 288 1.47 -18.94 -16.33
C LEU A 288 0.91 -19.01 -14.90
N ARG A 289 -0.28 -19.57 -14.73
CA ARG A 289 -0.93 -19.76 -13.43
C ARG A 289 -0.12 -20.69 -12.53
N ARG A 290 0.25 -21.89 -13.03
CA ARG A 290 1.07 -22.84 -12.27
C ARG A 290 2.40 -22.21 -11.85
N HIS A 291 3.05 -21.50 -12.76
CA HIS A 291 4.30 -20.80 -12.48
C HIS A 291 4.10 -19.72 -11.42
N THR A 292 3.08 -18.88 -11.55
CA THR A 292 2.81 -17.77 -10.61
C THR A 292 2.51 -18.29 -9.22
N CYS A 293 1.63 -19.29 -9.08
CA CYS A 293 1.34 -19.91 -7.78
C CYS A 293 2.59 -20.57 -7.17
N ARG A 294 3.39 -21.28 -7.97
CA ARG A 294 4.61 -21.94 -7.49
C ARG A 294 5.66 -20.94 -7.02
N GLN A 295 5.84 -19.83 -7.75
CA GLN A 295 6.79 -18.79 -7.38
C GLN A 295 6.30 -18.01 -6.16
N ALA A 296 5.01 -17.72 -6.06
CA ALA A 296 4.43 -17.09 -4.87
C ALA A 296 4.77 -17.89 -3.61
N GLY A 297 4.57 -19.22 -3.62
CA GLY A 297 4.90 -20.08 -2.47
C GLY A 297 6.40 -20.25 -2.17
N ARG A 298 7.30 -19.71 -3.01
CA ARG A 298 8.77 -19.81 -2.83
C ARG A 298 9.43 -18.46 -2.56
N THR A 299 8.72 -17.37 -2.76
CA THR A 299 9.28 -16.03 -2.65
C THR A 299 9.35 -15.67 -1.18
N ALA A 300 10.52 -15.27 -0.66
CA ALA A 300 10.68 -14.89 0.76
C ALA A 300 9.72 -13.76 1.20
N ARG A 301 9.35 -12.87 0.27
CA ARG A 301 8.31 -11.85 0.49
C ARG A 301 6.91 -12.43 0.70
N LEU A 302 6.65 -13.64 0.26
CA LEU A 302 5.34 -14.31 0.31
C LEU A 302 5.39 -15.62 1.11
N THR A 303 6.40 -15.79 1.96
CA THR A 303 6.47 -16.87 2.95
C THR A 303 6.04 -16.38 4.33
N MET A 304 5.83 -17.33 5.24
CA MET A 304 5.56 -17.06 6.65
C MET A 304 6.67 -16.21 7.29
N VAL A 305 6.29 -15.33 8.21
CA VAL A 305 7.22 -14.50 8.99
C VAL A 305 7.51 -15.16 10.34
N ALA A 306 8.72 -14.94 10.85
CA ALA A 306 9.04 -15.26 12.24
C ALA A 306 8.19 -14.38 13.17
N VAL A 307 7.27 -15.00 13.90
CA VAL A 307 6.42 -14.30 14.86
C VAL A 307 7.13 -14.27 16.21
N PRO A 308 7.37 -13.09 16.80
CA PRO A 308 8.00 -12.98 18.12
C PRO A 308 7.11 -13.57 19.21
N ASP A 309 7.70 -13.84 20.37
CA ASP A 309 7.01 -14.42 21.51
C ASP A 309 6.41 -13.32 22.41
N PRO A 310 5.08 -13.17 22.46
CA PRO A 310 4.43 -12.09 23.21
C PRO A 310 4.45 -12.33 24.72
N ARG A 311 4.96 -13.47 25.22
CA ARG A 311 5.15 -13.72 26.66
C ARG A 311 6.13 -12.76 27.32
N THR A 312 6.94 -12.06 26.52
CA THR A 312 7.89 -11.04 26.97
C THR A 312 7.22 -9.73 27.37
N ASP A 313 5.93 -9.52 27.05
CA ASP A 313 5.18 -8.33 27.44
C ASP A 313 4.59 -8.51 28.84
N THR A 314 5.16 -7.77 29.80
CA THR A 314 4.80 -7.81 31.22
C THR A 314 3.38 -7.33 31.51
N ARG A 315 2.68 -6.71 30.54
CA ARG A 315 1.28 -6.28 30.70
C ARG A 315 0.26 -7.41 30.62
N PHE A 316 0.68 -8.61 30.19
CA PHE A 316 -0.18 -9.79 30.14
C PHE A 316 0.10 -10.82 31.24
N GLN A 317 0.97 -10.46 32.21
CA GLN A 317 1.20 -11.23 33.44
C GLN A 317 0.28 -10.72 34.55
#